data_AF-A0A960RL73-F1
#
_entry.id   AF-A0A960RL73-F1
#
_cell.length_a   1.000
_cell.length_b   1.000
_cell.length_c   1.000
_cell.angle_alpha   90.00
_cell.angle_beta   90.00
_cell.angle_gamma   90.00
#
_symmetry.space_group_name_H-M   'P 1'
#
loop_
_entity.id
_entity.type
_entity.pdbx_description
1 polymer ?
#
loop_
_entity_poly.entity_id
_entity_poly.type
_entity_poly.pdbx_seq_one_letter_code
_entity_poly.pdbx_strand_id
1 'polypeptide(L)'
;MKSYLRVTFTYMVFGVLWILASDRLVELVAGDLQDLAYFQTLKGITFVLLSALLICILTRRALHKLKEQQEEKDAVFRKTVEGSHHILLNYLNNMQLVTMEAEECPGFKRETLKLAHEASAKAEVELKRLDAVTTITAEQIDSTIYHDLRRPKS
;
A
#
# COMPACT_ATOMS: atom_id res chain seq x y z
N MET A 1 13.66 -0.14 9.36
CA MET A 1 13.39 0.72 10.54
C MET A 1 14.32 1.95 10.69
N LYS A 2 15.16 2.34 9.72
CA LYS A 2 16.18 3.40 9.94
C LYS A 2 16.05 4.68 9.08
N SER A 3 14.99 4.83 8.26
CA SER A 3 14.87 6.01 7.39
C SER A 3 14.40 7.27 8.13
N TYR A 4 13.49 7.16 9.10
CA TYR A 4 12.97 8.32 9.82
C TYR A 4 14.04 9.01 10.67
N LEU A 5 14.84 8.23 11.42
CA LEU A 5 15.94 8.74 12.24
C LEU A 5 16.98 9.53 11.43
N ARG A 6 17.31 9.08 10.21
CA ARG A 6 18.28 9.79 9.37
C ARG A 6 17.76 11.18 9.00
N VAL A 7 16.48 11.29 8.68
CA VAL A 7 15.89 12.57 8.30
C VAL A 7 15.72 13.47 9.52
N THR A 8 15.25 12.93 10.65
CA THR A 8 15.15 13.68 11.91
C THR A 8 16.51 14.22 12.35
N PHE A 9 17.57 13.43 12.23
CA PHE A 9 18.93 13.86 12.59
C PHE A 9 19.47 14.94 11.65
N THR A 10 19.24 14.82 10.33
CA THR A 10 19.62 15.88 9.38
C THR A 10 18.84 17.17 9.62
N TYR A 11 17.54 17.08 9.91
CA TYR A 11 16.71 18.22 10.31
C TYR A 11 17.28 18.89 11.57
N MET A 12 17.59 18.09 12.59
CA MET A 12 18.10 18.59 13.87
C MET A 12 19.45 19.30 13.69
N VAL A 13 20.40 18.67 13.02
CA VAL A 13 21.74 19.26 12.82
C VAL A 13 21.64 20.54 12.01
N PHE A 14 20.90 20.54 10.90
CA PHE A 14 20.78 21.72 10.04
C PHE A 14 20.03 22.86 10.76
N GLY A 15 18.97 22.55 11.51
CA GLY A 15 18.23 23.52 12.30
C GLY A 15 19.08 24.14 13.42
N VAL A 16 19.84 23.33 14.16
CA VAL A 16 20.74 23.81 15.23
C VAL A 16 21.85 24.69 14.66
N LEU A 17 22.48 24.27 13.56
CA LEU A 17 23.53 25.06 12.89
C LEU A 17 22.98 26.39 12.38
N TRP A 18 21.76 26.37 11.82
CA TRP A 18 21.08 27.57 11.33
C TRP A 18 20.74 28.55 12.46
N ILE A 19 20.24 28.05 13.60
CA ILE A 19 19.91 28.89 14.77
C ILE A 19 21.17 29.59 15.29
N LEU A 20 22.25 28.83 15.51
CA LEU A 20 23.52 29.35 16.03
C LEU A 20 24.18 30.35 15.07
N ALA A 21 24.22 30.04 13.77
CA ALA A 21 24.79 30.96 12.78
C ALA A 21 23.96 32.24 12.65
N SER A 22 22.64 32.11 12.69
CA SER A 22 21.73 33.25 12.57
C SER A 22 21.72 34.13 13.82
N ASP A 23 21.87 33.59 15.04
CA ASP A 23 22.02 34.41 16.26
C ASP A 23 23.29 35.27 16.18
N ARG A 24 24.42 34.67 15.78
CA ARG A 24 25.69 35.40 15.66
C ARG A 24 25.67 36.48 14.58
N LEU A 25 24.96 36.24 13.48
CA LEU A 25 24.80 37.23 12.41
C LEU A 25 23.97 38.44 12.86
N VAL A 26 22.90 38.22 13.62
CA VAL A 26 22.07 39.31 14.16
C VAL A 26 22.86 40.14 15.18
N GLU A 27 23.63 39.49 16.04
CA GLU A 27 24.48 40.14 17.05
C GLU A 27 25.61 40.99 16.43
N LEU A 28 26.13 40.57 15.27
CA LEU A 28 27.19 41.29 14.53
C LEU A 28 26.66 42.48 13.72
N VAL A 29 25.40 42.46 13.30
CA VAL A 29 24.81 43.45 12.39
C VAL A 29 23.93 44.46 13.14
N ALA A 30 23.34 44.09 14.27
CA ALA A 30 22.48 44.98 15.04
C ALA A 30 23.31 45.94 15.92
N GLY A 31 23.41 47.20 15.48
CA GLY A 31 24.02 48.29 16.26
C GLY A 31 23.03 49.05 17.17
N ASP A 32 21.72 48.90 16.94
CA ASP A 32 20.65 49.64 17.64
C ASP A 32 19.41 48.76 17.94
N LEU A 33 18.60 49.12 18.93
CA LEU A 33 17.47 48.29 19.41
C LEU A 33 16.37 48.09 18.35
N GLN A 34 16.17 49.06 17.45
CA GLN A 34 15.17 48.96 16.37
C GLN A 34 15.60 48.01 15.25
N ASP A 35 16.89 47.99 14.90
CA ASP A 35 17.42 47.07 13.90
C ASP A 35 17.36 45.62 14.41
N LEU A 36 17.60 45.41 15.70
CA LEU A 36 17.50 44.10 16.34
C LEU A 36 16.11 43.47 16.16
N ALA A 37 15.04 44.24 16.35
CA ALA A 37 13.66 43.75 16.21
C ALA A 37 13.31 43.37 14.75
N TYR A 38 13.80 44.14 13.78
CA TYR A 38 13.57 43.85 12.36
C TYR A 38 14.29 42.57 11.92
N PHE A 39 15.57 42.43 12.30
CA PHE A 39 16.36 41.23 12.02
C PHE A 39 15.83 39.98 12.72
N GLN A 40 15.31 40.12 13.94
CA GLN A 40 14.72 39.02 14.68
C GLN A 40 13.41 38.51 14.04
N THR A 41 12.60 39.40 13.48
CA THR A 41 11.38 39.02 12.74
C THR A 41 11.71 38.32 11.43
N LEU A 42 12.69 38.84 10.68
CA LEU A 42 13.15 38.24 9.42
C LEU A 42 13.74 36.83 9.66
N LYS A 43 14.48 36.66 10.76
CA LYS A 43 14.98 35.35 11.21
C LYS A 43 13.85 34.38 11.49
N GLY A 44 12.83 34.81 12.23
CA GLY A 44 11.64 33.99 12.54
C GLY A 44 10.92 33.52 11.28
N ILE A 45 10.66 34.44 10.34
CA ILE A 45 10.01 34.12 9.06
C ILE A 45 10.85 33.12 8.26
N THR A 46 12.17 33.33 8.20
CA THR A 46 13.10 32.43 7.48
C THR A 46 13.13 31.04 8.11
N PHE A 47 13.12 30.95 9.44
CA PHE A 47 13.08 29.66 10.15
C PHE A 47 11.77 28.91 9.91
N VAL A 48 10.63 29.60 9.95
CA VAL A 48 9.32 29.00 9.67
C VAL A 48 9.22 28.54 8.22
N LEU A 49 9.68 29.34 7.25
CA LEU A 49 9.69 28.97 5.83
C LEU A 49 10.61 27.77 5.55
N LEU A 50 11.82 27.75 6.11
CA LEU A 50 12.74 26.62 5.96
C LEU A 50 12.18 25.35 6.61
N SER A 51 11.57 25.48 7.79
CA SER A 51 10.93 24.36 8.48
C SER A 51 9.74 23.81 7.68
N ALA A 52 8.88 24.69 7.16
CA ALA A 52 7.74 24.31 6.34
C ALA A 52 8.18 23.64 5.03
N LEU A 53 9.20 24.17 4.35
CA LEU A 53 9.78 23.58 3.14
C LEU A 53 10.35 22.18 3.43
N LEU A 54 11.10 22.05 4.52
CA LEU A 54 11.72 20.78 4.90
C LEU A 54 10.69 19.72 5.29
N ILE A 55 9.64 20.10 6.03
CA ILE A 55 8.49 19.22 6.32
C ILE A 55 7.80 18.82 5.02
N CYS A 56 7.57 19.75 4.10
CA CYS A 56 6.93 19.45 2.81
C CYS A 56 7.74 18.43 2.00
N ILE A 57 9.07 18.61 1.90
CA ILE A 57 9.96 17.67 1.21
C ILE A 57 9.94 16.30 1.89
N LEU A 58 10.00 16.26 3.22
CA LEU A 58 9.99 15.02 3.98
C LEU A 58 8.68 14.25 3.80
N THR A 59 7.55 14.94 3.93
CA THR A 59 6.21 14.36 3.75
C THR A 59 6.04 13.84 2.34
N ARG A 60 6.43 14.61 1.31
CA ARG A 60 6.38 14.14 -0.09
C ARG A 60 7.21 12.88 -0.30
N ARG A 61 8.43 12.82 0.25
CA ARG A 61 9.29 11.64 0.14
C ARG A 61 8.72 10.43 0.88
N ALA A 62 8.13 10.65 2.05
CA ALA A 62 7.50 9.59 2.82
C ALA A 62 6.26 9.02 2.09
N LEU A 63 5.40 9.90 1.57
CA LEU A 63 4.22 9.51 0.80
C LEU A 63 4.58 8.77 -0.48
N HIS A 64 5.59 9.23 -1.23
CA HIS A 64 6.06 8.55 -2.42
C HIS A 64 6.51 7.12 -2.12
N LYS A 65 7.30 6.95 -1.05
CA LYS A 65 7.78 5.63 -0.63
C LYS A 65 6.65 4.72 -0.17
N LEU A 66 5.66 5.27 0.54
CA LEU A 66 4.44 4.54 0.92
C LEU A 66 3.66 4.07 -0.31
N LYS A 67 3.54 4.93 -1.32
CA LYS A 67 2.86 4.62 -2.58
C LYS A 67 3.59 3.51 -3.35
N GLU A 68 4.91 3.62 -3.52
CA GLU A 68 5.71 2.58 -4.17
C GLU A 68 5.58 1.23 -3.46
N GLN A 69 5.63 1.22 -2.12
CA GLN A 69 5.47 -0.01 -1.34
C GLN A 69 4.07 -0.61 -1.46
N GLN A 70 3.05 0.23 -1.60
CA GLN A 70 1.68 -0.24 -1.82
C GLN A 70 1.54 -0.83 -3.23
N GLU A 71 2.04 -0.14 -4.25
CA GLU A 71 2.03 -0.61 -5.63
C GLU A 71 2.80 -1.93 -5.80
N GLU A 72 3.94 -2.09 -5.12
CA GLU A 72 4.72 -3.33 -5.12
C GLU A 72 3.92 -4.48 -4.48
N LYS A 73 3.28 -4.25 -3.32
CA LYS A 73 2.42 -5.25 -2.67
C LYS A 73 1.25 -5.66 -3.56
N ASP A 74 0.59 -4.67 -4.17
CA ASP A 74 -0.55 -4.92 -5.05
C ASP A 74 -0.12 -5.68 -6.31
N ALA A 75 1.06 -5.37 -6.87
CA ALA A 75 1.62 -6.08 -8.02
C ALA A 75 2.00 -7.53 -7.67
N VAL A 76 2.65 -7.76 -6.51
CA VAL A 76 3.00 -9.10 -6.02
C VAL A 76 1.76 -9.92 -5.73
N PHE A 77 0.77 -9.32 -5.07
CA PHE A 77 -0.52 -9.97 -4.80
C PHE A 77 -1.20 -10.38 -6.11
N ARG A 78 -1.32 -9.45 -7.07
CA ARG A 78 -1.92 -9.72 -8.38
C ARG A 78 -1.22 -10.88 -9.09
N LYS A 79 0.11 -10.88 -9.13
CA LYS A 79 0.90 -11.96 -9.75
C LYS A 79 0.71 -13.30 -9.04
N THR A 80 0.59 -13.29 -7.72
CA THR A 80 0.36 -14.51 -6.92
C THR A 80 -1.02 -15.09 -7.17
N VAL A 81 -2.05 -14.24 -7.26
CA VAL A 81 -3.41 -14.67 -7.57
C VAL A 81 -3.52 -15.19 -8.99
N GLU A 82 -2.99 -14.46 -9.98
CA GLU A 82 -2.91 -14.91 -11.38
C GLU A 82 -2.24 -16.29 -11.49
N GLY A 83 -1.09 -16.47 -10.83
CA GLY A 83 -0.39 -17.76 -10.80
C GLY A 83 -1.21 -18.88 -10.15
N SER A 84 -1.87 -18.59 -9.02
CA SER A 84 -2.71 -19.57 -8.31
C SER A 84 -3.91 -20.00 -9.16
N HIS A 85 -4.51 -19.06 -9.90
CA HIS A 85 -5.59 -19.34 -10.84
C HIS A 85 -5.15 -20.34 -11.92
N HIS A 86 -4.01 -20.08 -12.57
CA HIS A 86 -3.46 -20.98 -13.58
C HIS A 86 -3.15 -22.38 -13.02
N ILE A 87 -2.57 -22.46 -11.81
CA ILE A 87 -2.26 -23.74 -11.16
C ILE A 87 -3.55 -24.51 -10.87
N LEU A 88 -4.59 -23.85 -10.36
CA LEU A 88 -5.84 -24.52 -10.01
C LEU A 88 -6.61 -25.00 -11.25
N LEU A 89 -6.66 -24.20 -12.33
CA LEU A 89 -7.23 -24.64 -13.59
C LEU A 89 -6.52 -25.88 -14.14
N ASN A 90 -5.18 -25.86 -14.13
CA ASN A 90 -4.40 -27.01 -14.57
C ASN A 90 -4.68 -28.26 -13.72
N TYR A 91 -4.79 -28.08 -12.40
CA TYR A 91 -5.17 -29.17 -11.49
C TYR A 91 -6.58 -29.72 -11.79
N LEU A 92 -7.57 -28.84 -12.01
CA LEU A 92 -8.94 -29.24 -12.33
C LEU A 92 -9.01 -30.01 -13.66
N ASN A 93 -8.28 -29.57 -14.69
CA ASN A 93 -8.19 -30.28 -15.97
C ASN A 93 -7.63 -31.70 -15.78
N ASN A 94 -6.57 -31.86 -14.96
CA ASN A 94 -6.03 -33.18 -14.65
C ASN A 94 -7.02 -34.05 -13.86
N MET A 95 -7.76 -33.46 -12.92
CA MET A 95 -8.77 -34.18 -12.14
C MET A 95 -9.94 -34.66 -13.01
N GLN A 96 -10.34 -33.87 -14.01
CA GLN A 96 -11.34 -34.29 -15.00
C GLN A 96 -10.87 -35.51 -15.80
N LEU A 97 -9.60 -35.53 -16.22
CA LEU A 97 -9.01 -36.70 -16.89
C LEU A 97 -9.05 -37.95 -16.00
N VAL A 98 -8.64 -37.83 -14.75
CA VAL A 98 -8.71 -38.93 -13.77
C VAL A 98 -10.14 -39.41 -13.57
N THR A 99 -11.10 -38.49 -13.55
CA THR A 99 -12.52 -38.82 -13.38
C THR A 99 -13.04 -39.60 -14.60
N MET A 100 -12.69 -39.17 -15.82
CA MET A 100 -13.05 -39.88 -17.06
C MET A 100 -12.50 -41.32 -17.08
N GLU A 101 -11.23 -41.52 -16.74
CA GLU A 101 -10.62 -42.86 -16.64
C GLU A 101 -11.30 -43.73 -15.57
N ALA A 102 -11.70 -43.13 -14.44
CA ALA A 102 -12.42 -43.83 -13.39
C ALA A 102 -13.85 -44.24 -13.82
N GLU A 103 -14.47 -43.55 -14.78
CA GLU A 103 -15.77 -43.95 -15.36
C GLU A 103 -15.66 -45.24 -16.19
N GLU A 104 -14.53 -45.47 -16.84
CA GLU A 104 -14.28 -46.67 -17.64
C GLU A 104 -13.89 -47.90 -16.80
N CYS A 105 -13.52 -47.70 -15.53
CA CYS A 105 -13.11 -48.78 -14.63
C CYS A 105 -14.29 -49.64 -14.14
N PRO A 106 -14.33 -50.96 -14.46
CA PRO A 106 -15.40 -51.84 -14.00
C PRO A 106 -15.36 -52.01 -12.48
N GLY A 107 -16.43 -51.60 -11.80
CA GLY A 107 -16.59 -51.69 -10.34
C GLY A 107 -16.42 -50.37 -9.58
N PHE A 108 -16.11 -49.26 -10.27
CA PHE A 108 -16.07 -47.95 -9.63
C PHE A 108 -17.49 -47.46 -9.29
N LYS A 109 -17.68 -46.91 -8.07
CA LYS A 109 -19.00 -46.47 -7.61
C LYS A 109 -19.43 -45.20 -8.37
N ARG A 110 -20.55 -45.29 -9.08
CA ARG A 110 -21.16 -44.17 -9.82
C ARG A 110 -21.43 -42.93 -8.95
N GLU A 111 -21.79 -43.11 -7.68
CA GLU A 111 -22.00 -41.99 -6.74
C GLU A 111 -20.71 -41.21 -6.47
N THR A 112 -19.57 -41.91 -6.36
CA THR A 112 -18.26 -41.29 -6.12
C THR A 112 -17.81 -40.48 -7.34
N LEU A 113 -18.06 -40.98 -8.55
CA LEU A 113 -17.83 -40.24 -9.80
C LEU A 113 -18.68 -38.98 -9.85
N LYS A 114 -19.98 -39.10 -9.54
CA LYS A 114 -20.90 -37.96 -9.52
C LYS A 114 -20.44 -36.88 -8.54
N LEU A 115 -20.00 -37.27 -7.34
CA LEU A 115 -19.46 -36.35 -6.35
C LEU A 115 -18.18 -35.64 -6.83
N ALA A 116 -17.25 -36.38 -7.46
CA ALA A 116 -16.03 -35.81 -8.04
C ALA A 116 -16.34 -34.81 -9.18
N HIS A 117 -17.31 -35.15 -10.02
CA HIS A 117 -17.76 -34.29 -11.12
C HIS A 117 -18.41 -33.00 -10.61
N GLU A 118 -19.32 -33.10 -9.63
CA GLU A 118 -19.97 -31.94 -9.00
C GLU A 118 -18.96 -31.05 -8.26
N ALA A 119 -18.01 -31.65 -7.54
CA ALA A 119 -16.96 -30.91 -6.84
C ALA A 119 -16.05 -30.15 -7.81
N SER A 120 -15.64 -30.80 -8.90
CA SER A 120 -14.79 -30.18 -9.94
C SER A 120 -15.53 -29.05 -10.66
N ALA A 121 -16.80 -29.26 -11.04
CA ALA A 121 -17.64 -28.25 -11.68
C ALA A 121 -17.87 -27.04 -10.76
N LYS A 122 -18.12 -27.27 -9.46
CA LYS A 122 -18.27 -26.19 -8.48
C LYS A 122 -16.98 -25.40 -8.31
N ALA A 123 -15.83 -26.08 -8.22
CA ALA A 123 -14.53 -25.44 -8.12
C ALA A 123 -14.21 -24.58 -9.35
N GLU A 124 -14.55 -25.04 -10.56
CA GLU A 124 -14.39 -24.26 -11.78
C GLU A 124 -15.25 -22.98 -11.78
N VAL A 125 -16.50 -23.07 -11.33
CA VAL A 125 -17.40 -21.92 -11.21
C VAL A 125 -16.88 -20.90 -10.20
N GLU A 126 -16.44 -21.34 -9.02
CA GLU A 126 -15.87 -20.42 -8.02
C GLU A 126 -14.57 -19.79 -8.50
N LEU A 127 -13.73 -20.53 -9.24
CA LEU A 127 -12.51 -20.00 -9.80
C LEU A 127 -12.78 -18.94 -10.91
N LYS A 128 -13.80 -19.16 -11.75
CA LYS A 128 -14.28 -18.16 -12.72
C LYS A 128 -14.88 -16.93 -12.04
N ARG A 129 -15.55 -17.09 -10.90
CA ARG A 129 -16.03 -15.96 -10.09
C ARG A 129 -14.87 -15.16 -9.51
N LEU A 130 -13.84 -15.83 -9.00
CA LEU A 130 -12.64 -15.17 -8.50
C LEU A 130 -11.91 -14.38 -9.61
N ASP A 131 -11.92 -14.89 -10.85
CA ASP A 131 -11.36 -14.18 -12.01
C ASP A 131 -12.10 -12.86 -12.32
N ALA A 132 -13.43 -12.86 -12.23
CA ALA A 132 -14.23 -11.64 -12.37
C ALA A 132 -13.97 -10.61 -11.24
N VAL A 133 -13.60 -11.11 -10.06
CA VAL A 133 -13.29 -10.36 -8.84
C VAL A 133 -11.83 -9.86 -8.82
N THR A 134 -10.92 -10.43 -9.60
CA THR A 134 -9.53 -9.94 -9.70
C THR A 134 -9.37 -8.60 -10.41
N THR A 135 -10.45 -8.05 -10.99
CA THR A 135 -10.57 -6.65 -11.40
C THR A 135 -10.91 -5.69 -10.24
N ILE A 136 -10.80 -6.13 -8.99
CA ILE A 136 -10.98 -5.27 -7.82
C ILE A 136 -9.85 -4.25 -7.75
N THR A 137 -10.15 -3.05 -8.24
CA THR A 137 -9.51 -1.81 -7.81
C THR A 137 -9.75 -1.66 -6.31
N ALA A 138 -8.79 -1.10 -5.55
CA ALA A 138 -8.92 -0.84 -4.11
C ALA A 138 -10.24 -0.12 -3.73
N GLU A 139 -10.83 0.63 -4.67
CA GLU A 139 -12.14 1.29 -4.58
C GLU A 139 -13.33 0.33 -4.37
N GLN A 140 -13.27 -0.90 -4.89
CA GLN A 140 -14.34 -1.89 -4.75
C GLN A 140 -14.28 -2.66 -3.43
N ILE A 141 -13.10 -2.74 -2.79
CA ILE A 141 -12.98 -3.34 -1.45
C ILE A 141 -13.70 -2.46 -0.43
N ASP A 142 -13.55 -1.15 -0.53
CA ASP A 142 -14.19 -0.20 0.39
C ASP A 142 -15.72 -0.21 0.24
N SER A 143 -16.22 -0.27 -1.00
CA SER A 143 -17.65 -0.35 -1.26
C SER A 143 -18.27 -1.69 -0.86
N THR A 144 -17.53 -2.80 -0.93
CA THR A 144 -18.03 -4.14 -0.58
C THR A 144 -17.95 -4.41 0.93
N ILE A 145 -16.92 -3.88 1.63
CA ILE A 145 -16.75 -4.07 3.09
C ILE A 145 -17.61 -3.10 3.91
N TYR A 146 -17.80 -1.85 3.48
CA TYR A 146 -18.59 -0.86 4.23
C TYR A 146 -20.03 -0.68 3.76
N HIS A 147 -20.51 -1.46 2.77
CA HIS A 147 -21.91 -1.39 2.31
C HIS A 147 -22.91 -1.58 3.47
N ASP A 148 -22.63 -2.52 4.38
CA ASP A 148 -23.53 -2.83 5.49
C ASP A 148 -23.46 -1.81 6.64
N LEU A 149 -22.41 -0.97 6.68
CA LEU A 149 -22.26 0.11 7.67
C LEU A 149 -22.89 1.43 7.21
N ARG A 150 -23.31 1.54 5.94
CA ARG A 150 -23.98 2.73 5.37
C ARG A 150 -25.50 2.61 5.24
N ARG A 151 -26.10 1.46 5.53
CA ARG A 151 -27.57 1.37 5.57
C ARG A 151 -28.08 2.06 6.85
N PRO A 152 -28.83 3.17 6.78
CA PRO A 152 -29.59 3.61 7.93
C PRO A 152 -30.56 2.49 8.29
N LYS A 153 -30.59 2.10 9.58
CA LYS A 153 -31.62 1.20 10.10
C LYS A 153 -32.98 1.78 9.75
N SER A 154 -33.69 1.11 8.85
CA SER A 154 -35.11 1.30 8.56
C SER A 154 -35.87 0.10 9.11
#